data_AF-E8ZGQ0-F1
#
_entry.id   AF-E8ZGQ0-F1
#
_cell.length_a   1.000
_cell.length_b   1.000
_cell.length_c   1.000
_cell.angle_alpha   90.00
_cell.angle_beta   90.00
_cell.angle_gamma   90.00
#
_symmetry.space_group_name_H-M   'P 1'
#
loop_
_entity.id
_entity.type
_entity.pdbx_description
1 polymer ?
#
loop_
_entity_poly.entity_id
_entity_poly.type
_entity_poly.pdbx_seq_one_letter_code
_entity_poly.pdbx_strand_id
1 'polypeptide(L)'
;MSSTAFKAALGTASAGGVVGGGILVKNHLSPSGSTISELISKSKKKIRVSKDGEWSGLWSQYQKDNESKGAGEDSWKLPEWKSKTDPSSIPESYKQKCRNLLEERVEGESDPKYLTFLTRCTRNKNVGDLLGGATLLSNESGNATKWQNRFKAYKAAKKGNEYPIKGIVLADDDSESNSSHVDKLRNGCATQWNSDVIGNEEQAYLDAIKTWCSLEETKNDQ
;
A
#
# COMPACT_ATOMS: atom_id res chain seq x y z
N MET A 1 1.93 64.59 2.08
CA MET A 1 0.88 64.91 3.07
C MET A 1 -0.36 65.33 2.31
N SER A 2 -1.40 64.50 2.32
CA SER A 2 -2.81 64.86 2.11
C SER A 2 -3.62 63.56 2.18
N SER A 3 -4.44 63.47 3.23
CA SER A 3 -5.27 62.33 3.58
C SER A 3 -6.63 62.49 2.92
N THR A 4 -7.13 61.46 2.23
CA THR A 4 -8.51 61.44 1.72
C THR A 4 -9.32 60.44 2.54
N ALA A 5 -10.10 60.97 3.48
CA ALA A 5 -10.99 60.19 4.34
C ALA A 5 -12.26 59.78 3.57
N PHE A 6 -12.47 58.48 3.42
CA PHE A 6 -13.73 57.90 2.95
C PHE A 6 -14.72 57.85 4.13
N LYS A 7 -15.82 58.61 4.04
CA LYS A 7 -16.92 58.54 5.01
C LYS A 7 -17.79 57.33 4.70
N ALA A 8 -17.71 56.28 5.51
CA ALA A 8 -18.67 55.19 5.53
C ALA A 8 -19.81 55.53 6.51
N ALA A 9 -21.05 55.56 6.02
CA ALA A 9 -22.23 55.67 6.87
C ALA A 9 -22.60 54.28 7.40
N LEU A 10 -22.36 54.05 8.69
CA LEU A 10 -22.86 52.88 9.43
C LEU A 10 -24.20 53.25 10.05
N GLY A 11 -25.29 52.66 9.56
CA GLY A 11 -26.59 52.69 10.23
C GLY A 11 -26.57 51.73 11.41
N THR A 12 -26.77 52.25 12.63
CA THR A 12 -26.93 51.47 13.86
C THR A 12 -28.40 51.40 14.25
N ALA A 13 -28.95 50.20 14.37
CA ALA A 13 -30.14 49.93 15.16
C ALA A 13 -30.17 48.46 15.63
N SER A 14 -30.37 48.29 16.93
CA SER A 14 -30.55 47.07 17.74
C SER A 14 -29.30 46.29 18.19
N ALA A 15 -29.28 45.98 19.50
CA ALA A 15 -28.16 45.49 20.28
C ALA A 15 -27.91 43.99 20.05
N GLY A 16 -26.69 43.66 19.61
CA GLY A 16 -26.20 42.30 19.40
C GLY A 16 -25.09 42.32 18.35
N GLY A 17 -23.83 42.40 18.78
CA GLY A 17 -22.69 42.69 17.90
C GLY A 17 -22.30 41.54 16.95
N VAL A 18 -21.88 41.89 15.74
CA VAL A 18 -20.51 41.71 15.22
C VAL A 18 -20.36 42.49 13.91
N VAL A 19 -19.25 43.23 13.81
CA VAL A 19 -18.83 44.02 12.66
C VAL A 19 -17.98 43.14 11.75
N GLY A 20 -18.35 43.09 10.47
CA GLY A 20 -17.40 43.02 9.36
C GLY A 20 -16.81 41.66 8.98
N GLY A 21 -16.79 41.42 7.67
CA GLY A 21 -16.00 40.35 7.06
C GLY A 21 -16.68 39.82 5.80
N GLY A 22 -16.61 40.58 4.71
CA GLY A 22 -16.85 40.00 3.40
C GLY A 22 -15.88 38.85 3.20
N ILE A 23 -16.38 37.60 3.24
CA ILE A 23 -15.58 36.43 2.94
C ILE A 23 -15.37 36.45 1.43
N LEU A 24 -14.22 37.00 1.01
CA LEU A 24 -13.64 36.63 -0.26
C LEU A 24 -13.25 35.15 -0.13
N VAL A 25 -14.17 34.25 -0.50
CA VAL A 25 -13.82 32.87 -0.80
C VAL A 25 -12.90 32.95 -2.00
N LYS A 26 -11.58 32.99 -1.74
CA LYS A 26 -10.58 32.61 -2.73
C LYS A 26 -10.89 31.16 -3.05
N ASN A 27 -11.68 30.94 -4.10
CA ASN A 27 -11.71 29.69 -4.80
C ASN A 27 -10.29 29.53 -5.36
N HIS A 28 -9.40 28.97 -4.54
CA HIS A 28 -8.14 28.41 -5.00
C HIS A 28 -8.55 27.43 -6.10
N LEU A 29 -8.40 27.87 -7.34
CA LEU A 29 -8.50 27.06 -8.54
C LEU A 29 -7.42 25.99 -8.39
N SER A 30 -7.75 24.92 -7.67
CA SER A 30 -7.04 23.66 -7.75
C SER A 30 -6.99 23.32 -9.25
N PRO A 31 -5.81 23.06 -9.82
CA PRO A 31 -5.73 22.57 -11.19
C PRO A 31 -6.74 21.42 -11.34
N SER A 32 -7.57 21.48 -12.37
CA SER A 32 -8.55 20.42 -12.64
C SER A 32 -7.80 19.11 -12.85
N GLY A 33 -8.05 18.11 -11.99
CA GLY A 33 -7.45 16.78 -12.06
C GLY A 33 -6.67 16.38 -10.80
N SER A 34 -6.66 15.07 -10.53
CA SER A 34 -5.85 14.47 -9.45
C SER A 34 -4.50 14.04 -9.98
N THR A 35 -3.49 14.00 -9.11
CA THR A 35 -2.23 13.34 -9.48
C THR A 35 -2.41 11.82 -9.48
N ILE A 36 -1.63 11.10 -10.28
CA ILE A 36 -1.59 9.64 -10.24
C ILE A 36 -1.24 9.15 -8.83
N SER A 37 -0.34 9.85 -8.12
CA SER A 37 -0.02 9.62 -6.70
C SER A 37 -1.26 9.66 -5.78
N GLU A 38 -2.10 10.69 -5.93
CA GLU A 38 -3.34 10.81 -5.16
C GLU A 38 -4.29 9.65 -5.46
N LEU A 39 -4.48 9.29 -6.73
CA LEU A 39 -5.38 8.20 -7.12
C LEU A 39 -4.89 6.83 -6.61
N ILE A 40 -3.60 6.51 -6.79
CA ILE A 40 -3.07 5.22 -6.31
C ILE A 40 -3.08 5.12 -4.80
N SER A 41 -2.86 6.23 -4.07
CA SER A 41 -2.91 6.22 -2.60
C SER A 41 -4.28 5.84 -2.05
N LYS A 42 -5.35 6.16 -2.78
CA LYS A 42 -6.74 5.82 -2.44
C LYS A 42 -7.16 4.43 -2.93
N SER A 43 -6.33 3.77 -3.74
CA SER A 43 -6.66 2.46 -4.28
C SER A 43 -6.77 1.41 -3.17
N LYS A 44 -7.89 0.69 -3.14
CA LYS A 44 -8.09 -0.40 -2.17
C LYS A 44 -7.28 -1.65 -2.49
N LYS A 45 -7.00 -1.89 -3.78
CA LYS A 45 -6.45 -3.19 -4.26
C LYS A 45 -5.06 -3.10 -4.85
N LYS A 46 -4.62 -1.91 -5.27
CA LYS A 46 -3.32 -1.72 -5.94
C LYS A 46 -2.40 -0.87 -5.08
N ILE A 47 -1.12 -1.14 -5.16
CA ILE A 47 -0.05 -0.32 -4.57
C ILE A 47 1.07 -0.17 -5.59
N ARG A 48 1.73 0.99 -5.60
CA ARG A 48 2.92 1.17 -6.44
C ARG A 48 3.99 0.18 -6.04
N VAL A 49 4.73 -0.33 -7.01
CA VAL A 49 5.92 -1.10 -6.72
C VAL A 49 7.02 -0.15 -6.23
N SER A 50 7.71 -0.54 -5.16
CA SER A 50 8.84 0.23 -4.62
C SER A 50 10.04 -0.63 -4.25
N LYS A 51 9.88 -1.96 -4.16
CA LYS A 51 10.98 -2.88 -3.83
C LYS A 51 11.52 -3.51 -5.10
N ASP A 52 12.83 -3.67 -5.21
CA ASP A 52 13.49 -4.16 -6.43
C ASP A 52 12.98 -5.54 -6.89
N GLY A 53 12.77 -6.47 -5.95
CA GLY A 53 12.26 -7.82 -6.26
C GLY A 53 10.80 -7.86 -6.75
N GLU A 54 10.04 -6.78 -6.62
CA GLU A 54 8.64 -6.72 -7.04
C GLU A 54 8.49 -6.21 -8.49
N TRP A 55 9.57 -5.72 -9.12
CA TRP A 55 9.53 -5.20 -10.49
C TRP A 55 9.66 -6.27 -11.57
N SER A 56 10.23 -7.43 -11.26
CA SER A 56 10.59 -8.44 -12.27
C SER A 56 9.40 -8.91 -13.12
N GLY A 57 8.21 -9.05 -12.52
CA GLY A 57 6.99 -9.40 -13.26
C GLY A 57 6.54 -8.30 -14.22
N LEU A 58 6.60 -7.03 -13.78
CA LEU A 58 6.24 -5.87 -14.60
C LEU A 58 7.22 -5.69 -15.77
N TRP A 59 8.51 -5.89 -15.52
CA TRP A 59 9.54 -5.84 -16.56
C TRP A 59 9.38 -6.98 -17.57
N SER A 60 9.15 -8.21 -17.11
CA SER A 60 8.91 -9.36 -17.99
C SER A 60 7.70 -9.14 -18.89
N GLN A 61 6.60 -8.62 -18.34
CA GLN A 61 5.41 -8.29 -19.12
C GLN A 61 5.69 -7.16 -20.12
N TYR A 62 6.48 -6.15 -19.73
CA TYR A 62 6.89 -5.09 -20.63
C TYR A 62 7.70 -5.62 -21.82
N GLN A 63 8.68 -6.49 -21.58
CA GLN A 63 9.47 -7.10 -22.64
C GLN A 63 8.60 -7.92 -23.58
N LYS A 64 7.68 -8.73 -23.04
CA LYS A 64 6.73 -9.52 -23.82
C LYS A 64 5.85 -8.65 -24.71
N ASP A 65 5.30 -7.57 -24.18
CA ASP A 65 4.43 -6.67 -24.96
C ASP A 65 5.18 -5.89 -26.05
N ASN A 66 6.51 -5.85 -25.97
CA ASN A 66 7.37 -5.19 -26.95
C ASN A 66 8.22 -6.19 -27.75
N GLU A 67 8.00 -7.50 -27.64
CA GLU A 67 8.91 -8.53 -28.19
C GLU A 67 9.14 -8.39 -29.71
N SER A 68 8.13 -7.92 -30.44
CA SER A 68 8.20 -7.71 -31.89
C SER A 68 8.86 -6.38 -32.30
N LYS A 69 9.33 -5.56 -31.36
CA LYS A 69 9.84 -4.20 -31.60
C LYS A 69 11.36 -4.18 -31.83
N GLY A 70 11.82 -3.18 -32.58
CA GLY A 70 13.23 -2.81 -32.71
C GLY A 70 13.79 -2.11 -31.47
N ALA A 71 15.11 -1.98 -31.40
CA ALA A 71 15.75 -1.18 -30.36
C ALA A 71 15.24 0.28 -30.44
N GLY A 72 14.77 0.84 -29.32
CA GLY A 72 14.17 2.18 -29.26
C GLY A 72 12.74 2.32 -29.81
N GLU A 73 12.11 1.22 -30.26
CA GLU A 73 10.74 1.20 -30.76
C GLU A 73 9.72 0.64 -29.75
N ASP A 74 10.18 0.35 -28.53
CA ASP A 74 9.33 -0.04 -27.42
C ASP A 74 8.41 1.10 -27.00
N SER A 75 7.29 0.75 -26.35
CA SER A 75 6.24 1.70 -25.98
C SER A 75 6.72 2.90 -25.14
N TRP A 76 7.80 2.75 -24.38
CA TRP A 76 8.42 3.83 -23.57
C TRP A 76 9.73 4.36 -24.12
N LYS A 77 10.19 3.85 -25.27
CA LYS A 77 11.43 4.23 -25.96
C LYS A 77 12.67 4.14 -25.05
N LEU A 78 12.80 3.06 -24.30
CA LEU A 78 13.90 2.85 -23.36
C LEU A 78 15.13 2.35 -24.15
N PRO A 79 16.25 3.09 -24.19
CA PRO A 79 17.42 2.73 -25.02
C PRO A 79 17.95 1.30 -24.80
N GLU A 80 17.89 0.82 -23.56
CA GLU A 80 18.45 -0.44 -23.10
C GLU A 80 17.44 -1.61 -23.09
N TRP A 81 16.20 -1.41 -23.53
CA TRP A 81 15.13 -2.38 -23.31
C TRP A 81 15.42 -3.76 -23.91
N LYS A 82 16.05 -3.77 -25.10
CA LYS A 82 16.30 -4.99 -25.87
C LYS A 82 17.57 -5.73 -25.42
N SER A 83 18.53 -5.01 -24.84
CA SER A 83 19.76 -5.62 -24.30
C SER A 83 19.60 -6.11 -22.87
N LYS A 84 18.58 -5.62 -22.14
CA LYS A 84 18.25 -6.02 -20.78
C LYS A 84 17.20 -7.13 -20.76
N THR A 85 17.64 -8.35 -21.05
CA THR A 85 16.78 -9.54 -21.10
C THR A 85 16.50 -10.14 -19.72
N ASP A 86 17.40 -9.93 -18.74
CA ASP A 86 17.29 -10.47 -17.39
C ASP A 86 16.19 -9.77 -16.56
N PRO A 87 15.13 -10.49 -16.13
CA PRO A 87 14.08 -9.95 -15.26
C PRO A 87 14.55 -9.42 -13.91
N SER A 88 15.72 -9.86 -13.44
CA SER A 88 16.32 -9.41 -12.18
C SER A 88 17.17 -8.14 -12.34
N SER A 89 17.52 -7.76 -13.58
CA SER A 89 18.28 -6.54 -13.90
C SER A 89 17.35 -5.47 -14.50
N ILE A 90 16.38 -5.02 -13.70
CA ILE A 90 15.39 -4.01 -14.13
C ILE A 90 16.11 -2.69 -14.46
N PRO A 91 15.93 -2.14 -15.68
CA PRO A 91 16.53 -0.87 -16.05
C PRO A 91 16.08 0.29 -15.15
N GLU A 92 17.01 1.16 -14.76
CA GLU A 92 16.66 2.34 -13.95
C GLU A 92 15.75 3.31 -14.73
N SER A 93 15.90 3.36 -16.07
CA SER A 93 15.02 4.14 -16.94
C SER A 93 13.55 3.69 -16.85
N TYR A 94 13.30 2.38 -16.69
CA TYR A 94 11.96 1.84 -16.48
C TYR A 94 11.37 2.32 -15.15
N LYS A 95 12.14 2.21 -14.06
CA LYS A 95 11.73 2.70 -12.74
C LYS A 95 11.50 4.21 -12.75
N GLN A 96 12.34 4.97 -13.47
CA GLN A 96 12.19 6.41 -13.63
C GLN A 96 10.90 6.77 -14.39
N LYS A 97 10.50 6.01 -15.41
CA LYS A 97 9.20 6.22 -16.08
C LYS A 97 8.04 6.10 -15.10
N CYS A 98 8.06 5.12 -14.23
CA CYS A 98 7.04 4.99 -13.19
C CYS A 98 7.06 6.13 -12.17
N ARG A 99 8.23 6.64 -11.79
CA ARG A 99 8.34 7.83 -10.92
C ARG A 99 7.78 9.07 -11.60
N ASN A 100 8.09 9.29 -12.88
CA ASN A 100 7.56 10.43 -13.65
C ASN A 100 6.04 10.35 -13.79
N LEU A 101 5.49 9.18 -14.14
CA LEU A 101 4.04 8.98 -14.26
C LEU A 101 3.32 9.33 -12.94
N LEU A 102 3.92 9.00 -11.79
CA LEU A 102 3.33 9.26 -10.48
C LEU A 102 3.05 10.76 -10.24
N GLU A 103 3.87 11.64 -10.82
CA GLU A 103 3.78 13.10 -10.69
C GLU A 103 2.79 13.73 -11.69
N GLU A 104 2.35 12.98 -12.71
CA GLU A 104 1.45 13.49 -13.72
C GLU A 104 0.03 13.72 -13.16
N ARG A 105 -0.62 14.79 -13.64
CA ARG A 105 -2.04 15.05 -13.41
C ARG A 105 -2.89 14.38 -14.49
N VAL A 106 -4.00 13.81 -14.05
CA VAL A 106 -4.95 13.05 -14.87
C VAL A 106 -6.38 13.44 -14.54
N GLU A 107 -7.29 13.19 -15.48
CA GLU A 107 -8.72 13.53 -15.32
C GLU A 107 -9.44 12.59 -14.33
N GLY A 108 -8.89 11.40 -14.09
CA GLY A 108 -9.42 10.42 -13.14
C GLY A 108 -8.93 9.01 -13.39
N GLU A 109 -9.63 8.02 -12.84
CA GLU A 109 -9.25 6.60 -12.92
C GLU A 109 -9.38 6.00 -14.33
N SER A 110 -10.13 6.63 -15.22
CA SER A 110 -10.27 6.20 -16.62
C SER A 110 -9.21 6.80 -17.55
N ASP A 111 -8.35 7.70 -17.04
CA ASP A 111 -7.31 8.34 -17.83
C ASP A 111 -6.30 7.29 -18.34
N PRO A 112 -5.96 7.27 -19.65
CA PRO A 112 -5.02 6.30 -20.21
C PRO A 112 -3.66 6.26 -19.50
N LYS A 113 -3.18 7.38 -18.96
CA LYS A 113 -1.92 7.44 -18.20
C LYS A 113 -2.04 6.74 -16.86
N TYR A 114 -3.16 6.92 -16.17
CA TYR A 114 -3.42 6.20 -14.92
C TYR A 114 -3.56 4.69 -15.17
N LEU A 115 -4.30 4.30 -16.21
CA LEU A 115 -4.41 2.88 -16.60
C LEU A 115 -3.04 2.28 -16.96
N THR A 116 -2.20 3.03 -17.69
CA THR A 116 -0.83 2.62 -17.98
C THR A 116 -0.02 2.46 -16.71
N PHE A 117 -0.11 3.42 -15.78
CA PHE A 117 0.55 3.33 -14.48
C PHE A 117 0.12 2.10 -13.69
N LEU A 118 -1.19 1.81 -13.62
CA LEU A 118 -1.71 0.61 -12.97
C LEU A 118 -1.11 -0.68 -13.55
N THR A 119 -1.02 -0.79 -14.87
CA THR A 119 -0.52 -2.00 -15.53
C THR A 119 1.00 -2.15 -15.45
N ARG A 120 1.76 -1.03 -15.39
CA ARG A 120 3.22 -1.04 -15.55
C ARG A 120 4.01 -0.71 -14.29
N CYS A 121 3.36 -0.14 -13.27
CA CYS A 121 4.04 0.41 -12.10
C CYS A 121 3.42 -0.04 -10.78
N THR A 122 2.40 -0.89 -10.81
CA THR A 122 1.69 -1.34 -9.60
C THR A 122 1.60 -2.85 -9.51
N ARG A 123 1.43 -3.34 -8.28
CA ARG A 123 1.06 -4.72 -7.98
C ARG A 123 -0.23 -4.75 -7.18
N ASN A 124 -0.84 -5.93 -7.08
CA ASN A 124 -1.92 -6.14 -6.11
C ASN A 124 -1.37 -5.96 -4.69
N LYS A 125 -2.19 -5.36 -3.82
CA LYS A 125 -1.93 -5.38 -2.39
C LYS A 125 -2.13 -6.79 -1.86
N ASN A 126 -1.26 -7.21 -0.97
CA ASN A 126 -1.50 -8.34 -0.09
C ASN A 126 -1.97 -7.85 1.28
N VAL A 127 -2.48 -8.76 2.11
CA VAL A 127 -2.95 -8.44 3.46
C VAL A 127 -1.86 -7.72 4.26
N GLY A 128 -0.60 -8.14 4.13
CA GLY A 128 0.55 -7.47 4.76
C GLY A 128 0.67 -5.99 4.47
N ASP A 129 0.33 -5.54 3.25
CA ASP A 129 0.35 -4.12 2.89
C ASP A 129 -0.70 -3.29 3.65
N LEU A 130 -1.74 -3.93 4.20
CA LEU A 130 -2.75 -3.27 5.03
C LEU A 130 -2.31 -3.16 6.50
N LEU A 131 -1.30 -3.92 6.93
CA LEU A 131 -0.87 -4.01 8.33
C LEU A 131 0.23 -3.01 8.66
N GLY A 132 -0.06 -1.72 8.47
CA GLY A 132 0.92 -0.61 8.60
C GLY A 132 1.95 -0.79 9.73
N GLY A 133 3.24 -0.72 9.36
CA GLY A 133 4.38 -0.85 10.26
C GLY A 133 4.70 -2.28 10.73
N ALA A 134 3.80 -3.24 10.52
CA ALA A 134 4.02 -4.62 10.89
C ALA A 134 4.89 -5.34 9.84
N THR A 135 5.76 -6.22 10.30
CA THR A 135 6.55 -7.11 9.46
C THR A 135 6.24 -8.54 9.80
N LEU A 136 6.03 -9.40 8.82
CA LEU A 136 5.81 -10.84 9.03
C LEU A 136 6.98 -11.42 9.84
N LEU A 137 6.67 -12.19 10.89
CA LEU A 137 7.68 -12.96 11.62
C LEU A 137 8.34 -13.95 10.65
N SER A 138 9.65 -13.82 10.45
CA SER A 138 10.35 -14.66 9.48
C SER A 138 10.55 -16.09 9.99
N ASN A 139 10.85 -17.00 9.07
CA ASN A 139 11.08 -18.41 9.35
C ASN A 139 12.56 -18.71 9.69
N GLU A 140 13.33 -17.69 10.00
CA GLU A 140 14.74 -17.82 10.38
C GLU A 140 14.89 -18.59 11.70
N SER A 141 15.99 -19.33 11.84
CA SER A 141 16.28 -20.14 13.04
C SER A 141 16.25 -19.33 14.33
N GLY A 142 16.64 -18.05 14.28
CA GLY A 142 16.58 -17.12 15.42
C GLY A 142 15.15 -16.82 15.91
N ASN A 143 14.11 -17.18 15.15
CA ASN A 143 12.71 -16.98 15.52
C ASN A 143 12.02 -18.26 15.98
N ALA A 144 12.73 -19.40 16.09
CA ALA A 144 12.12 -20.69 16.47
C ALA A 144 11.35 -20.62 17.80
N THR A 145 11.97 -20.11 18.87
CA THR A 145 11.32 -19.96 20.18
C THR A 145 10.12 -19.01 20.14
N LYS A 146 10.19 -17.93 19.35
CA LYS A 146 9.05 -17.01 19.17
C LYS A 146 7.87 -17.74 18.55
N TRP A 147 8.11 -18.53 17.51
CA TRP A 147 7.08 -19.35 16.87
C TRP A 147 6.50 -20.40 17.81
N GLN A 148 7.32 -21.06 18.62
CA GLN A 148 6.84 -22.03 19.63
C GLN A 148 5.94 -21.38 20.69
N ASN A 149 6.37 -20.26 21.26
CA ASN A 149 5.59 -19.52 22.25
C ASN A 149 4.28 -19.02 21.64
N ARG A 150 4.34 -18.52 20.41
CA ARG A 150 3.16 -18.03 19.70
C ARG A 150 2.21 -19.15 19.31
N PHE A 151 2.72 -20.31 18.93
CA PHE A 151 1.94 -21.51 18.68
C PHE A 151 1.11 -21.89 19.92
N LYS A 152 1.76 -21.95 21.08
CA LYS A 152 1.10 -22.25 22.35
C LYS A 152 0.00 -21.25 22.67
N ALA A 153 0.28 -19.95 22.54
CA ALA A 153 -0.70 -18.89 22.77
C ALA A 153 -1.86 -18.93 21.76
N TYR A 154 -1.56 -19.18 20.48
CA TYR A 154 -2.55 -19.28 19.41
C TYR A 154 -3.50 -20.46 19.63
N LYS A 155 -2.96 -21.61 20.04
CA LYS A 155 -3.74 -22.79 20.39
C LYS A 155 -4.68 -22.52 21.57
N ALA A 156 -4.19 -21.83 22.60
CA ALA A 156 -4.99 -21.45 23.77
C ALA A 156 -6.06 -20.38 23.48
N ALA A 157 -5.88 -19.58 22.42
CA ALA A 157 -6.83 -18.55 22.01
C ALA A 157 -8.07 -19.09 21.26
N LYS A 158 -8.15 -20.40 21.02
CA LYS A 158 -9.30 -21.07 20.40
C LYS A 158 -10.56 -20.82 21.23
N LYS A 159 -11.62 -20.31 20.60
CA LYS A 159 -12.94 -20.09 21.23
C LYS A 159 -13.94 -21.05 20.62
N GLY A 160 -14.37 -22.04 21.41
CA GLY A 160 -15.15 -23.16 20.87
C GLY A 160 -14.35 -23.91 19.81
N ASN A 161 -14.84 -23.93 18.57
CA ASN A 161 -14.17 -24.55 17.43
C ASN A 161 -13.46 -23.55 16.51
N GLU A 162 -13.43 -22.27 16.87
CA GLU A 162 -12.88 -21.22 16.02
C GLU A 162 -11.53 -20.72 16.55
N TYR A 163 -10.55 -20.69 15.64
CA TYR A 163 -9.26 -20.05 15.89
C TYR A 163 -9.31 -18.56 15.50
N PRO A 164 -8.39 -17.72 16.04
CA PRO A 164 -8.33 -16.30 15.72
C PRO A 164 -8.22 -15.98 14.21
N ILE A 165 -7.64 -16.89 13.43
CA ILE A 165 -7.52 -16.76 11.98
C ILE A 165 -8.20 -17.98 11.35
N LYS A 166 -9.34 -17.79 10.69
CA LYS A 166 -10.15 -18.88 10.12
C LYS A 166 -9.38 -19.82 9.19
N GLY A 167 -8.39 -19.29 8.45
CA GLY A 167 -7.55 -20.04 7.53
C GLY A 167 -6.43 -20.88 8.18
N ILE A 168 -6.28 -20.85 9.51
CA ILE A 168 -5.23 -21.57 10.23
C ILE A 168 -5.88 -22.41 11.33
N VAL A 169 -5.78 -23.73 11.20
CA VAL A 169 -6.41 -24.68 12.12
C VAL A 169 -5.33 -25.59 12.69
N LEU A 170 -5.37 -25.79 14.00
CA LEU A 170 -4.51 -26.73 14.72
C LEU A 170 -5.36 -27.90 15.22
N ALA A 171 -4.77 -29.09 15.22
CA ALA A 171 -5.35 -30.28 15.83
C ALA A 171 -5.13 -30.28 17.35
N ASP A 172 -5.96 -31.05 18.06
CA ASP A 172 -5.91 -31.13 19.53
C ASP A 172 -4.62 -31.78 20.04
N ASP A 173 -3.97 -32.63 19.24
CA ASP A 173 -2.68 -33.26 19.51
C ASP A 173 -1.47 -32.45 18.98
N ASP A 174 -1.69 -31.35 18.26
CA ASP A 174 -0.58 -30.51 17.81
C ASP A 174 0.16 -29.86 19.01
N SER A 175 1.48 -29.67 18.91
CA SER A 175 2.33 -29.26 20.03
C SER A 175 3.44 -28.33 19.56
N GLU A 176 3.80 -27.34 20.38
CA GLU A 176 4.92 -26.43 20.14
C GLU A 176 6.28 -27.15 20.13
N SER A 177 6.36 -28.35 20.71
CA SER A 177 7.59 -29.16 20.72
C SER A 177 7.87 -29.84 19.38
N ASN A 178 6.90 -29.90 18.47
CA ASN A 178 7.06 -30.50 17.15
C ASN A 178 7.15 -29.39 16.08
N SER A 179 8.27 -29.34 15.36
CA SER A 179 8.48 -28.35 14.31
C SER A 179 7.43 -28.43 13.21
N SER A 180 7.01 -29.62 12.77
CA SER A 180 5.99 -29.74 11.71
C SER A 180 4.62 -29.23 12.15
N HIS A 181 4.33 -29.26 13.45
CA HIS A 181 3.10 -28.71 14.02
C HIS A 181 3.19 -27.17 14.07
N VAL A 182 4.32 -26.64 14.55
CA VAL A 182 4.59 -25.19 14.54
C VAL A 182 4.54 -24.62 13.11
N ASP A 183 5.00 -25.39 12.13
CA ASP A 183 4.97 -25.03 10.71
C ASP A 183 3.55 -24.79 10.19
N LYS A 184 2.51 -25.39 10.77
CA LYS A 184 1.10 -25.11 10.40
C LYS A 184 0.75 -23.65 10.65
N LEU A 185 1.08 -23.13 11.84
CA LEU A 185 0.84 -21.71 12.16
C LEU A 185 1.73 -20.80 11.30
N ARG A 186 3.02 -21.13 11.20
CA ARG A 186 4.00 -20.34 10.45
C ARG A 186 3.63 -20.21 8.97
N ASN A 187 3.37 -21.34 8.31
CA ASN A 187 3.01 -21.37 6.90
C ASN A 187 1.62 -20.77 6.69
N GLY A 188 0.66 -21.05 7.58
CA GLY A 188 -0.65 -20.42 7.56
C GLY A 188 -0.56 -18.89 7.62
N CYS A 189 0.28 -18.36 8.52
CA CYS A 189 0.57 -16.94 8.62
C CYS A 189 1.16 -16.39 7.32
N ALA A 190 2.15 -17.05 6.74
CA ALA A 190 2.72 -16.64 5.47
C ALA A 190 1.68 -16.64 4.33
N THR A 191 0.81 -17.64 4.26
CA THR A 191 -0.28 -17.71 3.28
C THR A 191 -1.24 -16.54 3.45
N GLN A 192 -1.75 -16.31 4.66
CA GLN A 192 -2.74 -15.26 4.92
C GLN A 192 -2.14 -13.85 4.71
N TRP A 193 -0.89 -13.64 5.14
CA TRP A 193 -0.17 -12.37 4.96
C TRP A 193 0.02 -12.02 3.48
N ASN A 194 0.34 -13.01 2.65
CA ASN A 194 0.62 -12.83 1.22
C ASN A 194 -0.63 -12.98 0.34
N SER A 195 -1.80 -13.24 0.92
CA SER A 195 -3.05 -13.34 0.16
C SER A 195 -3.44 -11.98 -0.43
N ASP A 196 -4.02 -12.01 -1.64
CA ASP A 196 -4.48 -10.81 -2.33
C ASP A 196 -5.61 -10.11 -1.57
N VAL A 197 -5.57 -8.78 -1.59
CA VAL A 197 -6.62 -7.91 -1.02
C VAL A 197 -7.82 -7.84 -1.97
N ILE A 198 -9.00 -8.13 -1.42
CA ILE A 198 -10.31 -8.03 -2.06
C ILE A 198 -11.01 -6.69 -1.79
N GLY A 199 -10.53 -5.90 -0.81
CA GLY A 199 -10.91 -4.50 -0.57
C GLY A 199 -12.07 -4.29 0.41
N ASN A 200 -12.40 -5.32 1.17
CA ASN A 200 -13.41 -5.35 2.23
C ASN A 200 -12.99 -6.25 3.40
N GLU A 201 -11.68 -6.32 3.67
CA GLU A 201 -11.10 -7.08 4.77
C GLU A 201 -11.66 -6.58 6.10
N GLU A 202 -12.12 -7.52 6.93
CA GLU A 202 -12.61 -7.21 8.26
C GLU A 202 -11.46 -6.75 9.17
N GLN A 203 -11.68 -5.71 9.97
CA GLN A 203 -10.66 -5.21 10.89
C GLN A 203 -10.21 -6.30 11.88
N ALA A 204 -11.14 -7.11 12.37
CA ALA A 204 -10.82 -8.23 13.27
C ALA A 204 -9.89 -9.26 12.61
N TYR A 205 -10.02 -9.49 11.30
CA TYR A 205 -9.10 -10.35 10.55
C TYR A 205 -7.71 -9.72 10.45
N LEU A 206 -7.62 -8.43 10.10
CA LEU A 206 -6.35 -7.71 10.02
C LEU A 206 -5.63 -7.68 11.37
N ASP A 207 -6.36 -7.41 12.45
CA ASP A 207 -5.85 -7.41 13.81
C ASP A 207 -5.32 -8.80 14.20
N ALA A 208 -6.05 -9.86 13.87
CA ALA A 208 -5.61 -11.23 14.11
C ALA A 208 -4.32 -11.56 13.34
N ILE A 209 -4.22 -11.22 12.04
CA ILE A 209 -2.99 -11.42 11.28
C ILE A 209 -1.84 -10.61 11.88
N LYS A 210 -2.06 -9.34 12.25
CA LYS A 210 -1.03 -8.53 12.89
C LYS A 210 -0.56 -9.19 14.20
N THR A 211 -1.47 -9.53 15.10
CA THR A 211 -1.14 -10.14 16.40
C THR A 211 -0.41 -11.47 16.27
N TRP A 212 -0.87 -12.37 15.40
CA TRP A 212 -0.40 -13.75 15.37
C TRP A 212 0.72 -14.00 14.35
N CYS A 213 0.87 -13.12 13.37
CA CYS A 213 1.82 -13.33 12.28
C CYS A 213 2.94 -12.30 12.25
N SER A 214 2.83 -11.12 12.88
CA SER A 214 3.90 -10.12 12.81
C SER A 214 5.01 -10.33 13.85
N LEU A 215 6.19 -9.78 13.60
CA LEU A 215 7.15 -9.49 14.67
C LEU A 215 6.45 -8.65 15.74
N GLU A 216 6.72 -8.95 17.01
CA GLU A 216 6.26 -8.09 18.10
C GLU A 216 6.87 -6.71 17.91
N GLU A 217 6.05 -5.66 18.01
CA GLU A 217 6.57 -4.30 18.11
C GLU A 217 7.40 -4.26 19.39
N THR A 218 8.73 -4.16 19.29
CA THR A 218 9.55 -3.80 20.44
C THR A 218 9.05 -2.42 20.86
N LYS A 219 8.25 -2.37 21.93
CA LYS A 219 8.11 -1.14 22.70
C LYS A 219 9.52 -0.84 23.18
N ASN A 220 10.23 0.02 22.44
CA ASN A 220 11.36 0.71 23.02
C ASN A 220 10.76 1.49 24.18
N ASP A 221 11.00 1.02 25.39
CA ASP A 221 10.83 1.82 26.59
C ASP A 221 11.62 3.11 26.36
N GLN A 222 10.90 4.20 26.11
CA GLN A 222 11.37 5.57 26.25
C GLN A 222 10.67 6.19 27.45
#